data_AF-A0A8C5X7D9-F1
#
_entry.id   AF-A0A8C5X7D9-F1
#
_cell.length_a   1.000
_cell.length_b   1.000
_cell.length_c   1.000
_cell.angle_alpha   90.00
_cell.angle_beta   90.00
_cell.angle_gamma   90.00
#
_symmetry.space_group_name_H-M   'P 1'
#
loop_
_entity.id
_entity.type
_entity.pdbx_description
1 polymer ?
#
loop_
_entity_poly.entity_id
_entity_poly.type
_entity_poly.pdbx_seq_one_letter_code
_entity_poly.pdbx_strand_id
1 'polypeptide(L)'
;LQVVEMLNNLYVCFDTRIESYDVYKVETIGDAYMVVSGLPERNGTKHAHEIAKMSLDLVAAVRQVLIPHMPTGRLELRAGIHTGPCVAGVVGYKMPRYCLFGDTVNTASRMESTSLRKCLGQHPDPHLHSAPLRHCKARKTPNTPSEAQPSVK
;
A
#
# COMPACT_ATOMS: atom_id res chain seq x y z
N LEU A 1 15.75 10.44 -14.86
CA LEU A 1 15.67 11.25 -13.62
C LEU A 1 14.23 11.69 -13.32
N GLN A 2 13.49 12.27 -14.29
CA GLN A 2 12.13 12.81 -14.07
C GLN A 2 11.08 11.81 -13.54
N VAL A 3 11.11 10.54 -13.98
CA VAL A 3 10.19 9.50 -13.47
C VAL A 3 10.49 9.15 -12.01
N VAL A 4 11.77 9.12 -11.63
CA VAL A 4 12.20 8.81 -10.26
C VAL A 4 11.75 9.91 -9.30
N GLU A 5 11.87 11.17 -9.70
CA GLU A 5 11.42 12.32 -8.91
C GLU A 5 9.90 12.32 -8.71
N MET A 6 9.13 12.02 -9.77
CA MET A 6 7.67 11.86 -9.68
C MET A 6 7.29 10.73 -8.70
N LEU A 7 7.92 9.56 -8.80
CA LEU A 7 7.67 8.44 -7.90
C LEU A 7 8.07 8.76 -6.46
N ASN A 8 9.19 9.46 -6.27
CA ASN A 8 9.63 9.90 -4.96
C ASN A 8 8.61 10.85 -4.31
N ASN A 9 8.13 11.85 -5.05
CA ASN A 9 7.13 12.79 -4.55
C ASN A 9 5.82 12.08 -4.20
N LEU A 10 5.41 11.10 -5.01
CA LEU A 10 4.25 10.26 -4.74
C LEU A 10 4.41 9.46 -3.43
N TYR A 11 5.54 8.79 -3.25
CA TYR A 11 5.78 7.98 -2.05
C TYR A 11 5.96 8.82 -0.80
N VAL A 12 6.60 9.98 -0.89
CA VAL A 12 6.66 10.95 0.21
C VAL A 12 5.25 11.40 0.60
N CYS A 13 4.41 11.72 -0.39
CA CYS A 13 3.01 12.08 -0.14
C CYS A 13 2.24 10.96 0.58
N PHE A 14 2.42 9.70 0.16
CA PHE A 14 1.77 8.56 0.80
C PHE A 14 2.30 8.32 2.20
N ASP A 15 3.62 8.35 2.40
CA ASP A 15 4.27 8.15 3.69
C ASP A 15 3.77 9.17 4.72
N THR A 16 3.71 10.46 4.35
CA THR A 16 3.14 11.50 5.24
C THR A 16 1.67 11.28 5.57
N ARG A 17 0.88 10.71 4.66
CA ARG A 17 -0.55 10.46 4.89
C ARG A 17 -0.76 9.27 5.81
N ILE A 18 -0.01 8.19 5.61
CA ILE A 18 -0.20 6.96 6.40
C ILE A 18 0.20 7.13 7.87
N GLU A 19 1.06 8.10 8.21
CA GLU A 19 1.43 8.44 9.59
C GLU A 19 0.22 8.80 10.47
N SER A 20 -0.88 9.25 9.87
CA SER A 20 -2.12 9.61 10.60
C SER A 20 -3.02 8.40 10.90
N TYR A 21 -2.63 7.19 10.49
CA TYR A 21 -3.43 5.98 10.59
C TYR A 21 -2.66 4.86 11.30
N ASP A 22 -3.37 3.94 11.93
CA ASP A 22 -2.76 2.75 12.55
C ASP A 22 -2.49 1.68 11.49
N VAL A 23 -1.45 1.92 10.69
CA VAL A 23 -1.02 1.09 9.56
C VAL A 23 0.50 0.94 9.53
N TYR A 24 0.97 -0.16 8.98
CA TYR A 24 2.37 -0.47 8.78
C TYR A 24 2.66 -0.61 7.29
N LYS A 25 3.69 0.10 6.81
CA LYS A 25 4.19 0.00 5.44
C LYS A 25 5.05 -1.24 5.29
N VAL A 26 4.64 -2.12 4.38
CA VAL A 26 5.39 -3.32 4.01
C VAL A 26 6.24 -2.98 2.79
N GLU A 27 7.44 -3.55 2.72
CA GLU A 27 8.33 -3.27 1.59
C GLU A 27 7.64 -3.55 0.25
N THR A 28 7.86 -2.63 -0.69
CA THR A 28 7.22 -2.59 -2.00
C THR A 28 7.70 -3.73 -2.90
N ILE A 29 6.77 -4.38 -3.61
CA ILE A 29 7.10 -5.28 -4.72
C ILE A 29 6.94 -4.48 -6.02
N GLY A 30 8.05 -4.06 -6.64
CA GLY A 30 8.03 -3.27 -7.87
C GLY A 30 7.51 -1.85 -7.63
N ASP A 31 6.46 -1.47 -8.36
CA ASP A 31 5.77 -0.17 -8.27
C ASP A 31 4.59 -0.17 -7.27
N ALA A 32 4.33 -1.30 -6.61
CA ALA A 32 3.22 -1.43 -5.68
C ALA A 32 3.56 -0.91 -4.28
N TYR A 33 2.78 0.05 -3.80
CA TYR A 33 2.86 0.51 -2.43
C TYR A 33 1.97 -0.37 -1.54
N MET A 34 2.58 -1.09 -0.59
CA MET A 34 1.89 -2.07 0.24
C MET A 34 1.80 -1.65 1.71
N VAL A 35 0.60 -1.70 2.27
CA VAL A 35 0.36 -1.36 3.68
C VAL A 35 -0.64 -2.31 4.32
N VAL A 36 -0.47 -2.51 5.62
CA VAL A 36 -1.27 -3.43 6.44
C VAL A 36 -1.67 -2.79 7.76
N SER A 37 -2.69 -3.33 8.41
CA SER A 37 -3.12 -2.87 9.74
C SER A 37 -3.46 -4.08 10.61
N GLY A 38 -3.20 -3.98 11.92
CA GLY A 38 -3.26 -5.12 12.84
C GLY A 38 -2.02 -6.00 12.83
N LEU A 39 -0.92 -5.50 12.25
CA LEU A 39 0.43 -6.03 12.32
C LEU A 39 1.44 -4.86 12.43
N PRO A 40 2.59 -5.05 13.12
CA PRO A 40 2.97 -6.25 13.87
C PRO A 40 2.14 -6.44 15.15
N GLU A 41 1.53 -5.35 15.64
CA GLU A 41 0.63 -5.34 16.79
C GLU A 41 -0.82 -5.44 16.37
N ARG A 42 -1.61 -6.23 17.12
CA ARG A 42 -3.03 -6.39 16.84
C ARG A 42 -3.80 -5.18 17.36
N ASN A 43 -4.64 -4.59 16.51
CA ASN A 43 -5.55 -3.50 16.87
C ASN A 43 -7.03 -3.92 16.95
N GLY A 44 -7.29 -5.21 17.19
CA GLY A 44 -8.63 -5.77 17.30
C GLY A 44 -9.39 -5.74 15.97
N THR A 45 -10.54 -5.08 15.94
CA THR A 45 -11.38 -4.93 14.73
C THR A 45 -11.09 -3.66 13.95
N LYS A 46 -10.31 -2.73 14.50
CA LYS A 46 -10.05 -1.40 13.91
C LYS A 46 -9.30 -1.47 12.59
N HIS A 47 -8.48 -2.49 12.38
CA HIS A 47 -7.72 -2.70 11.13
C HIS A 47 -8.48 -2.47 9.83
N ALA A 48 -9.78 -2.81 9.76
CA ALA A 48 -10.57 -2.65 8.53
C ALA A 48 -10.85 -1.18 8.26
N HIS A 49 -11.19 -0.47 9.34
CA HIS A 49 -11.55 0.93 9.32
C HIS A 49 -10.33 1.78 8.94
N GLU A 50 -9.18 1.53 9.57
CA GLU A 50 -7.93 2.22 9.30
C GLU A 50 -7.54 2.11 7.81
N ILE A 51 -7.51 0.88 7.27
CA ILE A 51 -7.17 0.65 5.86
C ILE A 51 -8.20 1.28 4.92
N ALA A 52 -9.49 1.16 5.20
CA ALA A 52 -10.53 1.74 4.35
C ALA A 52 -10.43 3.27 4.32
N LYS A 53 -10.30 3.92 5.48
CA LYS A 53 -10.22 5.37 5.59
C LYS A 53 -8.96 5.92 4.93
N MET A 54 -7.81 5.31 5.22
CA MET A 54 -6.54 5.67 4.60
C MET A 54 -6.56 5.47 3.09
N SER A 55 -7.14 4.39 2.57
CA SER A 55 -7.23 4.16 1.13
C SER A 55 -8.01 5.26 0.40
N LEU A 56 -9.08 5.79 1.02
CA LEU A 56 -9.85 6.90 0.48
C LEU A 56 -9.05 8.20 0.49
N ASP A 57 -8.30 8.45 1.57
CA ASP A 57 -7.43 9.62 1.70
C ASP A 57 -6.30 9.59 0.65
N LEU A 58 -5.65 8.44 0.45
CA LEU A 58 -4.62 8.28 -0.58
C LEU A 58 -5.15 8.48 -2.00
N VAL A 59 -6.33 7.94 -2.32
CA VAL A 59 -6.99 8.16 -3.61
C VAL A 59 -7.31 9.64 -3.84
N ALA A 60 -7.68 10.38 -2.78
CA ALA A 60 -7.91 11.81 -2.87
C ALA A 60 -6.60 12.61 -3.02
N ALA A 61 -5.57 12.25 -2.24
CA ALA A 61 -4.28 12.92 -2.24
C ALA A 61 -3.54 12.76 -3.57
N VAL A 62 -3.64 11.59 -4.23
CA VAL A 62 -2.96 11.33 -5.51
C VAL A 62 -3.36 12.32 -6.60
N ARG A 63 -4.58 12.88 -6.53
CA ARG A 63 -5.08 13.87 -7.49
C ARG A 63 -4.38 15.22 -7.38
N GLN A 64 -3.75 15.49 -6.24
CA GLN A 64 -3.04 16.73 -5.96
C GLN A 64 -1.55 16.62 -6.31
N VAL A 65 -1.05 15.41 -6.56
CA VAL A 65 0.35 15.18 -6.96
C VAL A 65 0.52 15.59 -8.42
N LEU A 66 1.29 16.66 -8.63
CA LEU A 66 1.62 17.16 -9.96
C LEU A 66 2.71 16.30 -10.59
N ILE A 67 2.53 16.00 -11.88
CA ILE A 67 3.56 15.35 -12.69
C ILE A 67 4.45 16.46 -13.27
N PRO A 68 5.74 16.56 -12.87
CA PRO A 68 6.59 17.70 -13.23
C PRO A 68 6.74 17.96 -14.74
N HIS A 69 6.57 16.92 -15.55
CA HIS A 69 6.74 16.94 -17.01
C HIS A 69 5.40 16.88 -17.77
N MET A 70 4.26 16.74 -17.07
CA MET A 70 2.94 16.65 -17.69
C MET A 70 1.91 17.38 -16.81
N PRO A 71 1.79 18.71 -16.93
CA PRO A 71 0.93 19.52 -16.05
C PRO A 71 -0.57 19.19 -16.18
N THR A 72 -0.99 18.57 -17.29
CA THR A 72 -2.35 18.05 -17.51
C THR A 72 -2.49 16.57 -17.16
N GLY A 73 -1.37 15.85 -16.98
CA GLY A 73 -1.34 14.44 -16.65
C GLY A 73 -1.74 14.22 -15.21
N ARG A 74 -2.70 13.32 -14.99
CA ARG A 74 -3.14 12.93 -13.65
C ARG A 74 -2.68 11.51 -13.35
N LEU A 75 -2.12 11.31 -12.17
CA LEU A 75 -1.81 9.96 -11.70
C LEU A 75 -3.11 9.23 -11.37
N GLU A 76 -3.23 8.02 -11.90
CA GLU A 76 -4.32 7.12 -11.56
C GLU A 76 -3.83 6.07 -10.58
N LEU A 77 -4.64 5.86 -9.55
CA LEU A 77 -4.37 4.89 -8.51
C LEU A 77 -5.39 3.76 -8.55
N ARG A 78 -4.86 2.53 -8.48
CA ARG A 78 -5.64 1.30 -8.29
C ARG A 78 -5.48 0.82 -6.86
N ALA A 79 -6.56 0.41 -6.22
CA ALA A 79 -6.52 -0.06 -4.84
C ALA A 79 -7.24 -1.42 -4.73
N GLY A 80 -6.53 -2.42 -4.19
CA GLY A 80 -7.12 -3.69 -3.76
C GLY A 80 -7.04 -3.82 -2.25
N ILE A 81 -8.16 -4.12 -1.59
CA ILE A 81 -8.25 -4.29 -0.14
C ILE A 81 -8.87 -5.65 0.16
N HIS A 82 -8.17 -6.47 0.93
CA HIS A 82 -8.73 -7.72 1.43
C HIS A 82 -8.36 -7.95 2.90
N THR A 83 -9.22 -8.68 3.62
CA THR A 83 -9.10 -8.93 5.05
C THR A 83 -9.06 -10.43 5.32
N GLY A 84 -8.05 -10.89 6.04
CA GLY A 84 -7.94 -12.31 6.35
C GLY A 84 -6.69 -12.64 7.15
N PRO A 85 -6.54 -13.91 7.57
CA PRO A 85 -5.34 -14.38 8.24
C PRO A 85 -4.12 -14.30 7.33
N CYS A 86 -2.96 -13.96 7.88
CA CYS A 86 -1.70 -14.09 7.18
C CYS A 86 -0.56 -14.43 8.14
N VAL A 87 0.56 -14.85 7.56
CA VAL A 87 1.82 -15.05 8.25
C VAL A 87 2.70 -13.84 8.00
N ALA A 88 3.41 -13.38 9.02
CA ALA A 88 4.32 -12.26 8.95
C ALA A 88 5.63 -12.61 9.65
N GLY A 89 6.77 -12.21 9.07
CA GLY A 89 8.08 -12.49 9.65
C GLY A 89 9.20 -11.75 8.94
N VAL A 90 10.36 -11.71 9.58
CA VAL A 90 11.56 -11.12 9.00
C VAL A 90 12.31 -12.17 8.19
N VAL A 91 12.60 -11.88 6.92
CA VAL A 91 13.30 -12.79 6.01
C VAL A 91 14.62 -12.19 5.57
N GLY A 92 15.68 -13.00 5.59
CA GLY A 92 17.01 -12.64 5.12
C GLY A 92 17.98 -12.29 6.25
N TYR A 93 19.22 -12.78 6.14
CA TYR A 93 20.26 -12.55 7.15
C TYR A 93 21.03 -11.24 6.92
N LYS A 94 21.42 -10.95 5.67
CA LYS A 94 22.19 -9.75 5.32
C LYS A 94 21.33 -8.50 5.09
N MET A 95 20.10 -8.69 4.61
CA MET A 95 19.12 -7.63 4.36
C MET A 95 17.76 -8.11 4.88
N PRO A 96 17.51 -7.97 6.19
CA PRO A 96 16.26 -8.42 6.80
C PRO A 96 15.07 -7.59 6.27
N ARG A 97 14.03 -8.28 5.80
CA ARG A 97 12.80 -7.66 5.30
C ARG A 97 11.59 -8.20 6.04
N TYR A 98 10.69 -7.32 6.48
CA TYR A 98 9.42 -7.75 7.03
C TYR A 98 8.47 -8.18 5.90
N CYS A 99 8.28 -9.48 5.77
CA CYS A 99 7.54 -10.10 4.69
C CYS A 99 6.20 -10.65 5.18
N LEU A 100 5.20 -10.60 4.30
CA LEU A 100 3.87 -11.16 4.52
C LEU A 100 3.60 -12.30 3.54
N PHE A 101 3.02 -13.37 4.06
CA PHE A 101 2.69 -14.57 3.30
C PHE A 101 1.27 -15.04 3.60
N GLY A 102 0.66 -15.69 2.61
CA GLY A 102 -0.64 -16.32 2.71
C GLY A 102 -1.66 -15.78 1.70
N ASP A 103 -2.78 -16.48 1.59
CA ASP A 103 -3.81 -16.21 0.58
C ASP A 103 -4.43 -14.82 0.68
N THR A 104 -4.42 -14.22 1.86
CA THR A 104 -4.92 -12.86 2.06
C THR A 104 -4.12 -11.84 1.22
N VAL A 105 -2.80 -11.99 1.17
CA VAL A 105 -1.91 -11.10 0.39
C VAL A 105 -2.15 -11.29 -1.11
N ASN A 106 -2.25 -12.55 -1.53
CA ASN A 106 -2.49 -12.91 -2.93
C ASN A 106 -3.87 -12.41 -3.40
N THR A 107 -4.90 -12.57 -2.58
CA THR A 107 -6.26 -12.11 -2.89
C THR A 107 -6.31 -10.58 -2.93
N ALA A 108 -5.65 -9.87 -2.02
CA ALA A 108 -5.51 -8.41 -2.08
C ALA A 108 -4.85 -7.96 -3.39
N SER A 109 -3.77 -8.64 -3.81
CA SER A 109 -3.13 -8.39 -5.10
C SER A 109 -4.07 -8.62 -6.28
N ARG A 110 -4.87 -9.70 -6.26
CA ARG A 110 -5.85 -9.98 -7.33
C ARG A 110 -6.93 -8.91 -7.38
N MET A 111 -7.42 -8.47 -6.22
CA MET A 111 -8.41 -7.39 -6.13
C MET A 111 -7.87 -6.05 -6.64
N GLU A 112 -6.58 -5.76 -6.46
CA GLU A 112 -5.93 -4.58 -7.06
C GLU A 112 -5.87 -4.72 -8.58
N SER A 113 -5.43 -5.87 -9.08
CA SER A 113 -5.26 -6.12 -10.52
C SER A 113 -6.58 -6.08 -11.29
N THR A 114 -7.69 -6.49 -10.67
CA THR A 114 -9.05 -6.42 -11.24
C THR A 114 -9.78 -5.11 -10.92
N SER A 115 -9.20 -4.22 -10.12
CA SER A 115 -9.83 -2.93 -9.80
C SER A 115 -9.85 -1.99 -11.01
N LEU A 116 -10.96 -1.24 -11.13
CA LEU A 116 -11.07 -0.20 -12.14
C LEU A 116 -10.11 0.95 -11.81
N ARG A 117 -9.45 1.47 -12.84
CA ARG A 117 -8.75 2.76 -12.73
C ARG A 117 -9.77 3.84 -12.45
N LYS A 118 -9.70 4.50 -11.29
CA LYS A 118 -10.62 5.59 -10.98
C LYS A 118 -10.15 6.89 -11.65
N CYS A 119 -10.66 7.15 -12.84
CA CYS A 119 -10.67 8.46 -13.46
C CYS A 119 -12.06 9.09 -13.27
N LEU A 120 -12.20 10.05 -12.35
CA LEU A 120 -13.39 10.92 -12.30
C LEU A 120 -13.00 12.24 -12.96
N GLY A 121 -12.95 12.23 -14.30
CA GLY A 121 -12.62 13.42 -15.11
C GLY A 121 -11.89 13.07 -16.41
N GLN A 122 -12.68 12.74 -17.44
CA GLN A 122 -12.47 12.81 -18.90
C GLN A 122 -11.10 12.53 -19.56
N HIS A 123 -11.23 11.80 -20.69
CA HIS A 123 -10.30 11.40 -21.76
C HIS A 123 -9.45 10.13 -21.54
N PRO A 124 -9.66 9.06 -22.34
CA PRO A 124 -8.86 7.82 -22.28
C PRO A 124 -7.56 8.01 -23.05
N ASP A 125 -6.49 8.45 -22.40
CA ASP A 125 -5.15 8.45 -23.00
C ASP A 125 -4.42 7.10 -22.79
N PRO A 126 -3.93 6.44 -23.85
CA PRO A 126 -3.30 5.12 -23.77
C PRO A 126 -1.85 5.13 -23.23
N HIS A 127 -1.25 6.29 -22.98
CA HIS A 127 0.14 6.44 -22.46
C HIS A 127 0.21 6.74 -20.95
N LEU A 128 -0.87 6.50 -20.21
CA LEU A 128 -1.00 6.89 -18.81
C LEU A 128 -0.32 5.89 -17.85
N HIS A 129 0.58 6.41 -17.01
CA HIS A 129 1.27 5.64 -15.98
C HIS A 129 0.38 5.54 -14.73
N SER A 130 0.02 4.31 -14.33
CA SER A 130 -0.76 4.04 -13.12
C SER A 130 0.13 3.58 -11.98
N ALA A 131 -0.03 4.12 -10.78
CA ALA A 131 0.64 3.61 -9.58
C ALA A 131 -0.26 2.57 -8.88
N PRO A 132 0.18 1.30 -8.75
CA PRO A 132 -0.57 0.29 -8.02
C PRO A 132 -0.45 0.52 -6.50
N LEU A 133 -1.59 0.47 -5.80
CA LEU A 133 -1.67 0.53 -4.34
C LEU A 133 -2.27 -0.78 -3.83
N ARG A 134 -1.49 -1.56 -3.10
CA ARG A 134 -1.91 -2.88 -2.59
C ARG A 134 -2.14 -2.81 -1.09
N HIS A 135 -3.34 -3.15 -0.65
CA HIS A 135 -3.64 -3.20 0.77
C HIS A 135 -4.00 -4.61 1.19
N CYS A 136 -3.15 -5.21 2.02
CA CYS A 136 -3.47 -6.47 2.65
C CYS A 136 -3.82 -6.21 4.10
N LYS A 137 -5.09 -6.32 4.48
CA LYS A 137 -5.42 -6.35 5.90
C LYS A 137 -5.11 -7.73 6.45
N ALA A 138 -4.04 -7.78 7.21
CA ALA A 138 -3.49 -8.97 7.80
C ALA A 138 -4.02 -9.20 9.22
N ARG A 139 -4.62 -10.36 9.47
CA ARG A 139 -4.88 -10.88 10.81
C ARG A 139 -3.75 -11.85 11.16
N LYS A 140 -2.99 -11.59 12.21
CA LYS A 140 -2.01 -12.57 12.73
C LYS A 140 -2.74 -13.87 13.05
N THR A 141 -2.22 -15.03 12.64
CA THR A 141 -2.70 -16.33 13.14
C THR A 141 -2.26 -16.51 14.60
N PRO A 142 -3.08 -17.11 15.48
CA PRO A 142 -2.60 -17.54 16.79
C PRO A 142 -1.68 -18.75 16.60
N ASN A 143 -0.48 -18.68 17.19
CA ASN A 143 0.56 -19.72 17.29
C ASN A 143 1.66 -19.72 16.21
N THR A 144 2.66 -18.85 16.42
CA THR A 144 4.09 -19.20 16.38
C THR A 144 4.86 -18.22 17.29
N PRO A 145 5.91 -18.67 18.02
CA PRO A 145 6.69 -17.81 18.89
C PRO A 145 7.37 -16.70 18.08
N SER A 146 7.24 -15.50 18.62
CA SER A 146 7.71 -14.22 18.11
C SER A 146 9.22 -14.20 17.83
N GLU A 147 9.62 -14.34 16.57
CA GLU A 147 10.91 -13.82 16.11
C GLU A 147 10.80 -12.30 15.89
N ALA A 148 11.66 -11.58 16.63
CA ALA A 148 12.09 -10.20 16.53
C ALA A 148 11.18 -9.19 15.79
N GLN A 149 10.59 -8.28 16.57
CA GLN A 149 10.17 -6.97 16.10
C GLN A 149 11.34 -6.26 15.40
N PRO A 150 11.16 -5.62 14.24
CA PRO A 150 12.02 -4.53 13.88
C PRO A 150 11.65 -3.35 14.79
N SER A 151 12.61 -2.87 15.58
CA SER A 151 12.51 -1.57 16.25
C SER A 151 12.44 -0.49 15.18
N VAL A 152 11.22 -0.10 14.78
CA VAL A 152 10.98 1.09 13.98
C VAL A 152 11.19 2.29 14.91
N LYS A 153 12.30 3.00 14.71
CA LYS A 153 12.47 4.39 15.14
C LYS A 153 12.38 5.26 13.89
#